data_AF-A0AA36C634-F1
#
_entry.id   AF-A0AA36C634-F1
#
_cell.length_a   1.000
_cell.length_b   1.000
_cell.length_c   1.000
_cell.angle_alpha   90.00
_cell.angle_beta   90.00
_cell.angle_gamma   90.00
#
_symmetry.space_group_name_H-M   'P 1'
#
loop_
_entity.id
_entity.type
_entity.pdbx_description
1 polymer ?
#
loop_
_entity_poly.entity_id
_entity_poly.type
_entity_poly.pdbx_seq_one_letter_code
_entity_poly.pdbx_strand_id
1 'polypeptide(L)'
;MKERETPPTPTLLAIFFCLFATVLCNSTPREVFRLYRAVPHSTTGLRALHDLQKNDHLFNVDFWKEPRAIEDTADVMVPESVWGLVEEYLQNSNCTYRVSVPDVEKLILYNEGSKRTRPGFGKRLNDDPILDSEPDDDWTNVGKLKKAKYPFGDYAPYADMMKYMRTIEFYYPGFTKIVRIGTSHEGKPIEGLKIGFPIENTSKRAVWIDGNIHAREWASSHTALYIINQLVSGYGKDDNTTFYVNNLNFYIVPCLNPDGYEYTRSSPQPLVR
;
A
#
# COMPACT_ATOMS: atom_id res chain seq x y z
N MET A 1 18.56 -7.22 -74.77
CA MET A 1 17.99 -8.55 -74.50
C MET A 1 18.41 -8.90 -73.08
N LYS A 2 17.56 -8.78 -72.07
CA LYS A 2 16.57 -9.79 -71.60
C LYS A 2 17.21 -11.18 -71.50
N GLU A 3 17.17 -11.95 -70.42
CA GLU A 3 16.64 -11.89 -69.05
C GLU A 3 16.90 -13.29 -68.44
N ARG A 4 16.77 -13.43 -67.11
CA ARG A 4 16.51 -14.69 -66.33
C ARG A 4 17.73 -15.52 -65.93
N GLU A 5 17.79 -16.19 -64.77
CA GLU A 5 16.96 -16.33 -63.55
C GLU A 5 17.86 -17.04 -62.51
N THR A 6 17.55 -16.91 -61.22
CA THR A 6 18.27 -17.47 -60.04
C THR A 6 17.74 -18.88 -59.65
N PRO A 7 18.05 -19.45 -58.46
CA PRO A 7 19.17 -20.32 -58.02
C PRO A 7 18.71 -21.77 -57.68
N PRO A 8 19.52 -22.65 -57.01
CA PRO A 8 19.38 -22.77 -55.54
C PRO A 8 20.66 -23.16 -54.75
N THR A 9 20.66 -22.86 -53.44
CA THR A 9 21.53 -23.39 -52.35
C THR A 9 21.18 -24.87 -52.02
N PRO A 10 21.94 -25.72 -51.26
CA PRO A 10 22.62 -25.52 -49.95
C PRO A 10 24.01 -26.25 -49.87
N THR A 11 24.87 -26.19 -48.84
CA THR A 11 24.82 -26.92 -47.56
C THR A 11 26.14 -26.73 -46.77
N LEU A 12 26.01 -26.61 -45.44
CA LEU A 12 26.90 -27.05 -44.35
C LEU A 12 28.39 -26.65 -44.33
N LEU A 13 28.74 -25.70 -43.45
CA LEU A 13 29.51 -26.04 -42.24
C LEU A 13 29.22 -24.99 -41.15
N ALA A 14 28.52 -25.42 -40.11
CA ALA A 14 28.19 -24.62 -38.95
C ALA A 14 29.41 -24.52 -38.02
N ILE A 15 29.98 -23.32 -37.87
CA ILE A 15 30.78 -22.97 -36.70
C ILE A 15 29.82 -22.32 -35.71
N PHE A 16 29.32 -23.13 -34.77
CA PHE A 16 28.62 -22.68 -33.59
C PHE A 16 29.59 -21.91 -32.68
N PHE A 17 29.68 -20.60 -32.84
CA PHE A 17 30.08 -19.73 -31.74
C PHE A 17 28.80 -19.35 -30.99
N CYS A 18 28.45 -20.20 -30.02
CA CYS A 18 27.52 -19.82 -28.96
C CYS A 18 28.12 -18.62 -28.22
N LEU A 19 27.70 -17.41 -28.60
CA LEU A 19 27.68 -16.25 -27.72
C LEU A 19 26.65 -16.55 -26.63
N PHE A 20 27.03 -17.40 -25.66
CA PHE A 20 26.51 -17.27 -24.31
C PHE A 20 27.08 -15.94 -23.79
N ALA A 21 26.38 -14.85 -24.08
CA ALA A 21 26.41 -13.70 -23.19
C ALA A 21 25.83 -14.21 -21.87
N THR A 22 26.69 -14.75 -21.01
CA THR A 22 26.41 -14.76 -19.59
C THR A 22 26.18 -13.29 -19.24
N VAL A 23 24.92 -12.89 -19.18
CA VAL A 23 24.51 -11.76 -18.37
C VAL A 23 24.81 -12.21 -16.95
N LEU A 24 26.08 -12.06 -16.55
CA LEU A 24 26.41 -11.88 -15.16
C LEU A 24 25.72 -10.56 -14.83
N CYS A 25 24.47 -10.68 -14.39
CA CYS A 25 23.84 -9.65 -13.62
C CYS A 25 24.76 -9.46 -12.42
N ASN A 26 25.72 -8.55 -12.53
CA ASN A 26 26.32 -7.92 -11.37
C ASN A 26 25.18 -7.17 -10.72
N SER A 27 24.35 -7.88 -9.95
CA SER A 27 23.53 -7.23 -8.94
C SER A 27 24.55 -6.53 -8.06
N THR A 28 24.63 -5.20 -8.19
CA THR A 28 25.28 -4.39 -7.16
C THR A 28 24.77 -4.91 -5.82
N PRO A 29 25.65 -5.17 -4.84
CA PRO A 29 25.21 -5.62 -3.52
C PRO A 29 24.05 -4.72 -3.07
N ARG A 30 22.90 -5.32 -2.74
CA ARG A 30 21.76 -4.54 -2.27
C ARG A 30 22.21 -3.80 -1.01
N GLU A 31 22.10 -2.49 -1.05
CA GLU A 31 22.43 -1.65 0.08
C GLU A 31 21.47 -1.93 1.23
N VAL A 32 22.01 -2.20 2.42
CA VAL A 32 21.21 -2.50 3.60
C VAL A 32 20.76 -1.20 4.25
N PHE A 33 19.49 -1.13 4.64
CA PHE A 33 18.92 0.03 5.33
C PHE A 33 18.63 -0.30 6.80
N ARG A 34 19.01 0.61 7.70
CA ARG A 34 18.68 0.58 9.14
C ARG A 34 17.70 1.69 9.48
N LEU A 35 16.76 1.41 10.36
CA LEU A 35 15.93 2.44 10.99
C LEU A 35 16.53 2.83 12.33
N TYR A 36 17.02 4.06 12.42
CA TYR A 36 17.46 4.68 13.66
C TYR A 36 16.30 5.43 14.31
N ARG A 37 16.17 5.28 15.63
CA ARG A 37 15.36 6.18 16.46
C ARG A 37 16.29 7.12 17.21
N ALA A 38 16.30 8.39 16.83
CA ALA A 38 17.08 9.44 17.45
C ALA A 38 16.23 10.29 18.40
N VAL A 39 16.85 10.84 19.44
CA VAL A 39 16.22 11.74 20.42
C VAL A 39 17.15 12.93 20.65
N PRO A 40 16.71 14.17 20.33
CA PRO A 40 17.48 15.37 20.58
C PRO A 40 17.33 15.83 22.04
N HIS A 41 18.44 16.05 22.75
CA HIS A 41 18.43 16.50 24.15
C HIS A 41 18.73 18.00 24.30
N SER A 42 18.87 18.72 23.18
CA SER A 42 19.09 20.16 23.18
C SER A 42 18.53 20.80 21.92
N THR A 43 18.42 22.13 21.93
CA THR A 43 18.06 22.92 20.74
C THR A 43 19.02 22.67 19.58
N THR A 44 20.31 22.45 19.87
CA THR A 44 21.32 22.12 18.85
C THR A 44 21.01 20.77 18.21
N GLY A 45 20.68 19.75 19.02
CA GLY A 45 20.32 18.42 18.50
C GLY A 45 19.04 18.43 17.67
N LEU A 46 18.01 19.19 18.12
CA LEU A 46 16.77 19.32 17.36
C LEU A 46 17.01 20.01 16.00
N ARG A 47 17.82 21.07 15.98
CA ARG A 47 18.23 21.73 14.73
C ARG A 47 19.02 20.80 13.83
N ALA A 48 19.96 20.04 14.38
CA ALA A 48 20.74 19.07 13.61
C ALA A 48 19.86 18.02 12.94
N LEU A 49 18.84 17.49 13.62
CA LEU A 49 17.89 16.55 13.01
C LEU A 49 17.08 17.22 11.89
N HIS A 50 16.62 18.46 12.06
CA HIS A 50 15.95 19.20 10.99
C HIS A 50 16.88 19.54 9.81
N ASP A 51 18.16 19.81 10.08
CA ASP A 51 19.14 20.09 9.03
C ASP A 51 19.51 18.81 8.26
N LEU A 52 19.62 17.67 8.95
CA LEU A 52 19.75 16.36 8.30
C LEU A 52 18.54 16.05 7.42
N GLN A 53 17.33 16.37 7.89
CA GLN A 53 16.11 16.20 7.11
C GLN A 53 16.08 17.08 5.86
N LYS A 54 16.42 18.36 5.97
CA LYS A 54 16.47 19.27 4.80
C LYS A 54 17.50 18.83 3.76
N ASN A 55 18.52 18.10 4.18
CA ASN A 55 19.61 17.60 3.35
C ASN A 55 19.53 16.08 3.14
N ASP A 56 18.33 15.51 3.28
CA ASP A 56 18.06 14.07 3.17
C ASP A 56 18.60 13.45 1.87
N HIS A 57 18.40 14.14 0.75
CA HIS A 57 18.85 13.79 -0.59
C HIS A 57 20.37 13.69 -0.73
N LEU A 58 21.15 14.42 0.08
CA LEU A 58 22.62 14.35 0.03
C LEU A 58 23.15 13.04 0.60
N PHE A 59 22.42 12.46 1.57
CA PHE A 59 22.81 11.24 2.28
C PHE A 59 21.89 10.05 1.94
N ASN A 60 20.89 10.28 1.09
CA ASN A 60 19.84 9.32 0.74
C ASN A 60 19.15 8.70 1.99
N VAL A 61 18.88 9.54 2.98
CA VAL A 61 18.16 9.14 4.21
C VAL A 61 16.66 9.44 4.06
N ASP A 62 15.81 8.71 4.77
CA ASP A 62 14.35 8.89 4.72
C ASP A 62 13.77 9.00 6.13
N PHE A 63 13.09 10.12 6.42
CA PHE A 63 12.44 10.36 7.70
C PHE A 63 11.04 9.74 7.72
N TRP A 64 10.86 8.76 8.60
CA TRP A 64 9.56 8.15 8.88
C TRP A 64 8.79 8.92 9.95
N LYS A 65 9.52 9.54 10.88
CA LYS A 65 8.98 10.45 11.88
C LYS A 65 9.94 11.60 12.11
N GLU A 66 9.42 12.81 12.03
CA GLU A 66 10.14 14.04 12.36
C GLU A 66 10.04 14.34 13.86
N PRO A 67 11.10 14.87 14.48
CA PRO A 67 11.04 15.36 15.86
C PRO A 67 10.34 16.73 15.89
N ARG A 68 9.39 16.92 16.81
CA ARG A 68 8.67 18.21 16.94
C ARG A 68 9.19 19.09 18.07
N ALA A 69 9.91 18.48 19.01
CA ALA A 69 10.43 19.15 20.20
C ALA A 69 11.68 18.42 20.73
N ILE A 70 12.34 19.04 21.70
CA ILE A 70 13.39 18.39 22.50
C ILE A 70 12.74 17.19 23.22
N GLU A 71 13.48 16.09 23.35
CA GLU A 71 13.02 14.78 23.86
C GLU A 71 11.97 14.06 22.98
N ASP A 72 11.50 14.64 21.88
CA ASP A 72 10.66 13.91 20.91
C ASP A 72 11.52 13.04 19.97
N THR A 73 10.99 11.90 19.57
CA THR A 73 11.75 10.93 18.77
C THR A 73 11.68 11.26 17.28
N ALA A 74 12.80 11.13 16.58
CA ALA A 74 12.88 11.04 15.13
C ALA A 74 13.14 9.59 14.70
N ASP A 75 12.45 9.10 13.69
CA ASP A 75 12.71 7.79 13.09
C ASP A 75 13.25 8.01 11.67
N VAL A 76 14.50 7.58 11.43
CA VAL A 76 15.25 7.86 10.20
C VAL A 76 15.80 6.56 9.62
N MET A 77 15.42 6.26 8.38
CA MET A 77 15.96 5.16 7.61
C MET A 77 17.24 5.61 6.92
N VAL A 78 18.33 4.86 7.13
CA VAL A 78 19.68 5.26 6.72
C VAL A 78 20.37 4.12 5.97
N PRO A 79 20.97 4.39 4.80
CA PRO A 79 21.71 3.41 4.03
C PRO A 79 23.05 3.03 4.69
N GLU A 80 23.52 1.81 4.43
CA GLU A 80 24.78 1.27 4.97
C GLU A 80 25.99 2.15 4.68
N SER A 81 26.02 2.77 3.50
CA SER A 81 27.12 3.64 3.06
C SER A 81 27.37 4.84 3.98
N VAL A 82 26.38 5.28 4.77
CA VAL A 82 26.46 6.49 5.60
C VAL A 82 26.15 6.25 7.08
N TRP A 83 26.04 5.00 7.55
CA TRP A 83 25.77 4.71 8.97
C TRP A 83 26.73 5.42 9.92
N GLY A 84 28.04 5.25 9.74
CA GLY A 84 29.04 5.86 10.63
C GLY A 84 28.97 7.40 10.62
N LEU A 85 28.72 8.00 9.46
CA LEU A 85 28.60 9.45 9.32
C LEU A 85 27.37 9.99 10.09
N VAL A 86 26.22 9.33 9.95
CA VAL A 86 24.99 9.74 10.65
C VAL A 86 25.12 9.49 12.15
N GLU A 87 25.69 8.37 12.56
CA GLU A 87 25.94 8.05 13.98
C GLU A 87 26.83 9.10 14.65
N GLU A 88 27.93 9.48 14.01
CA GLU A 88 28.84 10.53 14.47
C GLU A 88 28.14 11.90 14.50
N TYR A 89 27.39 12.25 13.44
CA TYR A 89 26.65 13.50 13.35
C TYR A 89 25.63 13.64 14.49
N LEU A 90 24.90 12.58 14.82
CA LEU A 90 23.93 12.56 15.91
C LEU A 90 24.62 12.71 17.27
N GLN A 91 25.70 11.97 17.53
CA GLN A 91 26.45 12.05 18.79
C GLN A 91 27.04 13.44 19.02
N ASN A 92 27.69 14.01 18.00
CA ASN A 92 28.30 15.35 18.07
C ASN A 92 27.27 16.47 18.26
N SER A 93 26.01 16.23 17.89
CA SER A 93 24.92 17.19 18.00
C SER A 93 24.13 17.10 19.31
N ASN A 94 24.57 16.29 20.28
CA ASN A 94 23.84 16.03 21.52
C ASN A 94 22.47 15.35 21.30
N CYS A 95 22.44 14.41 20.35
CA CYS A 95 21.34 13.46 20.17
C CYS A 95 21.76 12.08 20.66
N THR A 96 20.86 11.36 21.31
CA THR A 96 21.01 9.91 21.47
C THR A 96 20.32 9.19 20.32
N TYR A 97 20.74 7.97 20.03
CA TYR A 97 20.07 7.13 19.04
C TYR A 97 20.09 5.66 19.45
N ARG A 98 19.16 4.89 18.87
CA ARG A 98 19.18 3.43 18.89
C ARG A 98 18.76 2.86 17.54
N VAL A 99 19.23 1.67 17.20
CA VAL A 99 18.75 0.94 16.02
C VAL A 99 17.41 0.29 16.37
N SER A 100 16.32 0.77 15.75
CA SER A 100 14.98 0.21 15.92
C SER A 100 14.73 -0.96 14.97
N VAL A 101 15.23 -0.88 13.72
CA VAL A 101 15.16 -1.96 12.73
C VAL A 101 16.56 -2.16 12.14
N PRO A 102 17.23 -3.29 12.40
CA PRO A 102 18.59 -3.54 11.90
C PRO A 102 18.70 -3.76 10.39
N ASP A 103 17.62 -4.23 9.76
CA ASP A 103 17.54 -4.52 8.33
C ASP A 103 16.08 -4.37 7.89
N VAL A 104 15.79 -3.25 7.24
CA VAL A 104 14.43 -2.89 6.80
C VAL A 104 13.96 -3.81 5.67
N GLU A 105 14.83 -4.16 4.72
CA GLU A 105 14.47 -5.05 3.61
C GLU A 105 14.10 -6.44 4.13
N LYS A 106 14.89 -6.99 5.07
CA LYS A 106 14.58 -8.27 5.70
C LYS A 106 13.25 -8.25 6.46
N LEU A 107 12.89 -7.13 7.10
CA LEU A 107 11.58 -6.97 7.75
C LEU A 107 10.44 -6.97 6.72
N ILE A 108 10.62 -6.27 5.59
CA ILE A 108 9.65 -6.25 4.49
C ILE A 108 9.47 -7.66 3.93
N LEU A 109 10.55 -8.34 3.57
CA LEU A 109 10.54 -9.70 3.04
C LEU A 109 9.95 -10.70 4.03
N TYR A 110 10.23 -10.56 5.33
CA TYR A 110 9.61 -11.39 6.35
C TYR A 110 8.09 -11.18 6.41
N ASN A 111 7.64 -9.92 6.37
CA ASN A 111 6.22 -9.58 6.40
C ASN A 111 5.50 -10.04 5.14
N GLU A 112 6.14 -10.05 3.98
CA GLU A 112 5.59 -10.55 2.72
C GLU A 112 5.67 -12.08 2.57
N GLY A 113 6.79 -12.68 2.97
CA GLY A 113 7.06 -14.12 2.85
C GLY A 113 6.34 -14.96 3.88
N SER A 114 6.18 -14.46 5.11
CA SER A 114 5.36 -15.11 6.16
C SER A 114 3.89 -15.25 5.77
N LYS A 115 3.44 -14.57 4.71
CA LYS A 115 2.07 -14.63 4.19
C LYS A 115 1.75 -15.93 3.46
N ARG A 116 2.76 -16.65 2.95
CA ARG A 116 2.54 -17.96 2.27
C ARG A 116 2.45 -19.15 3.24
N THR A 117 2.88 -19.00 4.49
CA THR A 117 3.08 -20.13 5.44
C THR A 117 2.38 -19.98 6.79
N ARG A 118 1.49 -18.99 6.99
CA ARG A 118 0.68 -18.89 8.21
C ARG A 118 -0.72 -19.49 8.01
N PRO A 119 -0.93 -20.79 8.26
CA PRO A 119 -2.26 -21.26 8.58
C PRO A 119 -2.62 -20.70 9.97
N GLY A 120 -3.55 -19.74 10.04
CA GLY A 120 -4.28 -19.48 11.28
C GLY A 120 -4.03 -18.18 12.04
N PHE A 121 -3.49 -17.11 11.44
CA PHE A 121 -3.61 -15.76 12.06
C PHE A 121 -4.93 -15.04 11.71
N GLY A 122 -5.71 -15.58 10.77
CA GLY A 122 -7.06 -15.11 10.43
C GLY A 122 -8.16 -15.60 11.39
N LYS A 123 -7.82 -16.31 12.47
CA LYS A 123 -8.80 -16.77 13.48
C LYS A 123 -9.09 -15.73 14.58
N ARG A 124 -8.66 -14.49 14.39
CA ARG A 124 -9.00 -13.36 15.26
C ARG A 124 -9.58 -12.22 14.43
N LEU A 125 -10.85 -12.38 14.10
CA LEU A 125 -11.97 -11.46 14.28
C LEU A 125 -13.13 -12.15 13.57
N ASN A 126 -14.15 -12.56 14.32
CA ASN A 126 -15.41 -13.06 13.74
C ASN A 126 -16.21 -11.88 13.12
N ASP A 127 -15.52 -10.93 12.50
CA ASP A 127 -16.00 -9.61 12.10
C ASP A 127 -16.31 -9.55 10.61
N ASP A 128 -16.64 -10.69 10.00
CA ASP A 128 -16.95 -10.79 8.57
C ASP A 128 -18.46 -11.02 8.30
N PRO A 129 -19.36 -10.05 8.55
CA PRO A 129 -20.77 -10.23 8.20
C PRO A 129 -21.06 -10.16 6.69
N ILE A 130 -20.05 -9.94 5.82
CA ILE A 130 -20.17 -9.98 4.34
C ILE A 130 -19.48 -11.23 3.74
N LEU A 131 -18.65 -11.95 4.49
CA LEU A 131 -17.72 -12.95 3.95
C LEU A 131 -17.78 -14.29 4.71
N ASP A 132 -18.65 -15.21 4.30
CA ASP A 132 -18.35 -16.62 4.59
C ASP A 132 -17.31 -17.13 3.59
N SER A 133 -16.17 -17.52 4.15
CA SER A 133 -14.91 -17.93 3.53
C SER A 133 -14.95 -19.31 2.84
N GLU A 134 -16.06 -20.03 2.91
CA GLU A 134 -16.21 -21.31 2.20
C GLU A 134 -16.53 -21.05 0.71
N PRO A 135 -15.85 -21.72 -0.24
CA PRO A 135 -16.32 -21.81 -1.62
C PRO A 135 -17.71 -22.49 -1.63
N ASP A 136 -18.64 -21.96 -2.43
CA ASP A 136 -19.93 -22.64 -2.62
C ASP A 136 -19.65 -23.86 -3.53
N ASP A 137 -19.54 -25.04 -2.93
CA ASP A 137 -19.32 -26.32 -3.63
C ASP A 137 -20.58 -26.81 -4.39
N ASP A 138 -21.70 -26.08 -4.26
CA ASP A 138 -23.00 -26.43 -4.81
C ASP A 138 -23.36 -25.56 -6.02
N TRP A 139 -23.16 -26.12 -7.21
CA TRP A 139 -23.44 -25.50 -8.51
C TRP A 139 -24.95 -25.28 -8.77
N THR A 140 -25.86 -25.80 -7.93
CA THR A 140 -27.31 -25.73 -8.17
C THR A 140 -28.00 -24.51 -7.57
N ASN A 141 -27.31 -23.76 -6.69
CA ASN A 141 -27.87 -22.61 -5.97
C ASN A 141 -27.48 -21.26 -6.58
N VAL A 142 -27.93 -20.99 -7.80
CA VAL A 142 -27.64 -19.75 -8.57
C VAL A 142 -28.36 -18.49 -8.01
N GLY A 143 -29.00 -18.57 -6.83
CA GLY A 143 -29.91 -17.54 -6.30
C GLY A 143 -29.47 -16.79 -5.04
N LYS A 144 -28.26 -16.98 -4.51
CA LYS A 144 -27.82 -16.36 -3.22
C LYS A 144 -26.43 -15.71 -3.27
N LEU A 145 -26.11 -14.96 -4.31
CA LEU A 145 -24.87 -14.18 -4.35
C LEU A 145 -24.91 -13.02 -3.33
N LYS A 146 -24.42 -13.27 -2.11
CA LYS A 146 -24.37 -12.33 -0.98
C LYS A 146 -22.98 -11.75 -0.66
N LYS A 147 -21.95 -11.99 -1.48
CA LYS A 147 -20.56 -11.89 -1.01
C LYS A 147 -19.72 -10.92 -1.85
N ALA A 148 -19.48 -9.70 -1.35
CA ALA A 148 -18.45 -8.80 -1.87
C ALA A 148 -17.10 -9.16 -1.22
N LYS A 149 -16.28 -10.01 -1.86
CA LYS A 149 -15.03 -10.54 -1.30
C LYS A 149 -13.88 -9.50 -1.31
N TYR A 150 -13.26 -9.29 -0.15
CA TYR A 150 -12.02 -8.51 0.01
C TYR A 150 -11.11 -9.13 1.09
N PRO A 151 -9.79 -9.22 0.89
CA PRO A 151 -8.90 -9.87 1.84
C PRO A 151 -8.52 -8.93 3.00
N PHE A 152 -9.39 -8.77 4.00
CA PHE A 152 -9.09 -7.95 5.20
C PHE A 152 -7.92 -8.46 6.07
N GLY A 153 -7.34 -9.61 5.74
CA GLY A 153 -6.09 -10.09 6.35
C GLY A 153 -4.82 -9.59 5.66
N ASP A 154 -4.92 -8.86 4.54
CA ASP A 154 -3.78 -8.40 3.77
C ASP A 154 -4.04 -7.02 3.13
N TYR A 155 -2.99 -6.46 2.53
CA TYR A 155 -3.08 -5.28 1.69
C TYR A 155 -3.24 -5.74 0.24
N ALA A 156 -4.41 -5.48 -0.35
CA ALA A 156 -4.71 -5.85 -1.74
C ALA A 156 -4.29 -4.75 -2.73
N PRO A 157 -4.03 -5.06 -4.02
CA PRO A 157 -3.87 -4.07 -5.08
C PRO A 157 -5.05 -3.09 -5.17
N TYR A 158 -4.84 -1.91 -5.73
CA TYR A 158 -5.88 -0.89 -5.91
C TYR A 158 -7.06 -1.44 -6.73
N ALA A 159 -6.77 -2.25 -7.74
CA ALA A 159 -7.79 -2.92 -8.56
C ALA A 159 -8.77 -3.76 -7.72
N ASP A 160 -8.29 -4.44 -6.68
CA ASP A 160 -9.12 -5.26 -5.80
C ASP A 160 -9.96 -4.40 -4.85
N MET A 161 -9.41 -3.28 -4.37
CA MET A 161 -10.20 -2.28 -3.61
C MET A 161 -11.38 -1.78 -4.44
N MET A 162 -11.12 -1.46 -5.72
CA MET A 162 -12.15 -0.96 -6.62
C MET A 162 -13.18 -2.02 -6.97
N LYS A 163 -12.74 -3.25 -7.23
CA LYS A 163 -13.62 -4.39 -7.43
C LYS A 163 -14.54 -4.59 -6.23
N TYR A 164 -14.01 -4.51 -5.02
CA TYR A 164 -14.79 -4.63 -3.79
C TYR A 164 -15.86 -3.54 -3.68
N MET A 165 -15.51 -2.26 -3.80
CA MET A 165 -16.48 -1.17 -3.69
C MET A 165 -17.57 -1.21 -4.77
N ARG A 166 -17.22 -1.53 -6.02
CA ARG A 166 -18.20 -1.71 -7.11
C ARG A 166 -19.12 -2.90 -6.87
N THR A 167 -18.60 -3.97 -6.27
CA THR A 167 -19.42 -5.13 -5.90
C THR A 167 -20.42 -4.75 -4.80
N ILE A 168 -20.02 -3.93 -3.83
CA ILE A 168 -20.93 -3.40 -2.80
C ILE A 168 -22.04 -2.56 -3.44
N GLU A 169 -21.69 -1.61 -4.31
CA GLU A 169 -22.68 -0.77 -5.01
C GLU A 169 -23.70 -1.62 -5.78
N PHE A 170 -23.23 -2.65 -6.49
CA PHE A 170 -24.09 -3.55 -7.26
C PHE A 170 -25.12 -4.27 -6.39
N TYR A 171 -24.73 -4.78 -5.22
CA TYR A 171 -25.64 -5.53 -4.33
C TYR A 171 -26.47 -4.65 -3.40
N TYR A 172 -25.99 -3.45 -3.08
CA TYR A 172 -26.63 -2.53 -2.12
C TYR A 172 -26.89 -1.13 -2.70
N PRO A 173 -27.47 -0.99 -3.91
CA PRO A 173 -27.57 0.30 -4.60
C PRO A 173 -28.51 1.30 -3.93
N GLY A 174 -29.41 0.83 -3.05
CA GLY A 174 -30.38 1.69 -2.36
C GLY A 174 -29.77 2.64 -1.33
N PHE A 175 -28.56 2.34 -0.84
CA PHE A 175 -27.85 3.16 0.15
C PHE A 175 -26.33 3.25 -0.07
N THR A 176 -25.82 2.72 -1.19
CA THR A 176 -24.40 2.84 -1.56
C THR A 176 -24.26 3.30 -3.02
N LYS A 177 -23.23 4.10 -3.30
CA LYS A 177 -22.95 4.61 -4.66
C LYS A 177 -21.47 4.93 -4.82
N ILE A 178 -20.85 4.51 -5.91
CA ILE A 178 -19.47 4.91 -6.22
C ILE A 178 -19.45 6.41 -6.53
N VAL A 179 -18.47 7.10 -5.96
CA VAL A 179 -18.20 8.50 -6.22
C VAL A 179 -16.79 8.64 -6.75
N ARG A 180 -16.65 9.26 -7.92
CA ARG A 180 -15.36 9.63 -8.49
C ARG A 180 -15.08 11.08 -8.17
N ILE A 181 -13.95 11.33 -7.52
CA ILE A 181 -13.55 12.68 -7.10
C ILE A 181 -12.46 13.27 -7.99
N GLY A 182 -11.82 12.43 -8.81
CA GLY A 182 -10.77 12.89 -9.71
C GLY A 182 -10.13 11.77 -10.51
N THR A 183 -8.97 12.08 -11.04
CA THR A 183 -8.08 11.17 -11.76
C THR A 183 -6.66 11.46 -11.28
N SER A 184 -5.89 10.41 -11.05
CA SER A 184 -4.49 10.49 -10.67
C SER A 184 -3.62 10.95 -11.84
N HIS A 185 -2.32 11.15 -11.58
CA HIS A 185 -1.37 11.59 -12.58
C HIS A 185 -1.21 10.57 -13.71
N GLU A 186 -1.15 9.28 -13.37
CA GLU A 186 -1.04 8.17 -14.34
C GLU A 186 -2.39 7.74 -14.92
N GLY A 187 -3.47 8.50 -14.68
CA GLY A 187 -4.78 8.25 -15.29
C GLY A 187 -5.68 7.26 -14.52
N LYS A 188 -5.30 6.82 -13.32
CA LYS A 188 -6.16 5.96 -12.50
C LYS A 188 -7.31 6.80 -11.91
N PRO A 189 -8.56 6.31 -11.90
CA PRO A 189 -9.65 7.05 -11.29
C PRO A 189 -9.43 7.11 -9.78
N ILE A 190 -9.70 8.26 -9.14
CA ILE A 190 -9.72 8.38 -7.68
C ILE A 190 -11.17 8.26 -7.25
N GLU A 191 -11.51 7.12 -6.65
CA GLU A 191 -12.88 6.72 -6.36
C GLU A 191 -13.05 6.34 -4.89
N GLY A 192 -14.25 6.59 -4.38
CA GLY A 192 -14.70 6.17 -3.07
C GLY A 192 -16.14 5.69 -3.10
N LEU A 193 -16.70 5.41 -1.93
CA LEU A 193 -18.08 4.97 -1.76
C LEU A 193 -18.86 5.99 -0.93
N LYS A 194 -19.97 6.49 -1.49
CA LYS A 194 -21.01 7.19 -0.74
C LYS A 194 -21.89 6.13 -0.06
N ILE A 195 -22.13 6.28 1.24
CA ILE A 195 -23.04 5.43 2.02
C ILE A 195 -24.06 6.32 2.75
N GLY A 196 -25.35 6.08 2.54
CA GLY A 196 -26.43 6.82 3.17
C GLY A 196 -27.79 6.45 2.60
N PHE A 197 -28.83 6.47 3.44
CA PHE A 197 -30.21 6.19 3.02
C PHE A 197 -31.16 7.38 3.26
N PRO A 198 -32.08 7.70 2.32
CA PRO A 198 -32.08 7.27 0.92
C PRO A 198 -30.82 7.76 0.18
N ILE A 199 -30.29 6.96 -0.76
CA ILE A 199 -29.02 7.28 -1.44
C ILE A 199 -29.05 8.63 -2.19
N GLU A 200 -30.20 9.04 -2.70
CA GLU A 200 -30.35 10.31 -3.42
C GLU A 200 -30.41 11.53 -2.50
N ASN A 201 -30.61 11.35 -1.19
CA ASN A 201 -30.67 12.47 -0.27
C ASN A 201 -29.27 13.03 -0.01
N THR A 202 -28.96 14.20 -0.59
CA THR A 202 -27.69 14.92 -0.42
C THR A 202 -27.74 16.04 0.62
N SER A 203 -28.89 16.32 1.25
CA SER A 203 -29.03 17.41 2.24
C SER A 203 -28.63 17.00 3.66
N LYS A 204 -28.48 15.70 3.92
CA LYS A 204 -27.96 15.20 5.21
C LYS A 204 -26.51 15.64 5.42
N ARG A 205 -26.13 15.82 6.70
CA ARG A 205 -24.74 16.11 7.08
C ARG A 205 -23.80 15.06 6.51
N ALA A 206 -22.69 15.52 5.95
CA ALA A 206 -21.67 14.67 5.35
C ALA A 206 -20.55 14.35 6.35
N VAL A 207 -20.08 13.10 6.32
CA VAL A 207 -18.85 12.66 6.98
C VAL A 207 -17.89 12.24 5.87
N TRP A 208 -16.72 12.87 5.85
CA TRP A 208 -15.66 12.55 4.90
C TRP A 208 -14.57 11.73 5.60
N ILE A 209 -14.18 10.61 4.98
CA ILE A 209 -13.09 9.77 5.44
C ILE A 209 -12.23 9.44 4.23
N ASP A 210 -10.94 9.71 4.30
CA ASP A 210 -10.00 9.28 3.28
C ASP A 210 -8.84 8.51 3.88
N GLY A 211 -8.16 7.76 3.02
CA GLY A 211 -6.97 7.02 3.36
C GLY A 211 -5.90 7.17 2.28
N ASN A 212 -4.67 6.91 2.70
CA ASN A 212 -3.55 6.63 1.82
C ASN A 212 -3.26 7.77 0.83
N ILE A 213 -3.30 9.01 1.33
CA ILE A 213 -2.74 10.17 0.64
C ILE A 213 -1.22 10.04 0.54
N HIS A 214 -0.57 9.52 1.59
CA HIS A 214 0.81 9.04 1.54
C HIS A 214 0.81 7.55 1.21
N ALA A 215 1.51 7.21 0.12
CA ALA A 215 1.46 5.89 -0.49
C ALA A 215 1.86 4.73 0.44
N ARG A 216 2.89 4.92 1.28
CA ARG A 216 3.45 3.89 2.18
C ARG A 216 2.57 3.56 3.40
N GLU A 217 1.55 4.36 3.67
CA GLU A 217 0.68 4.20 4.84
C GLU A 217 -0.47 3.20 4.57
N TRP A 218 -0.17 1.98 4.18
CA TRP A 218 -1.15 0.98 3.69
C TRP A 218 -2.27 0.65 4.69
N ALA A 219 -1.99 0.77 5.99
CA ALA A 219 -2.98 0.56 7.05
C ALA A 219 -4.18 1.52 6.91
N SER A 220 -3.97 2.73 6.39
CA SER A 220 -5.02 3.74 6.25
C SER A 220 -6.06 3.35 5.20
N SER A 221 -5.66 2.89 4.01
CA SER A 221 -6.58 2.43 2.96
C SER A 221 -7.34 1.19 3.39
N HIS A 222 -6.65 0.28 4.05
CA HIS A 222 -7.27 -0.92 4.63
C HIS A 222 -8.32 -0.57 5.68
N THR A 223 -8.02 0.35 6.60
CA THR A 223 -8.95 0.80 7.64
C THR A 223 -10.17 1.48 7.02
N ALA A 224 -10.00 2.32 6.00
CA ALA A 224 -11.12 2.95 5.29
C ALA A 224 -12.05 1.91 4.64
N LEU A 225 -11.49 0.86 4.00
CA LEU A 225 -12.26 -0.26 3.46
C LEU A 225 -12.99 -1.04 4.56
N TYR A 226 -12.37 -1.19 5.73
CA TYR A 226 -13.01 -1.85 6.85
C TYR A 226 -14.18 -1.04 7.41
N ILE A 227 -14.07 0.30 7.45
CA ILE A 227 -15.20 1.17 7.82
C ILE A 227 -16.35 0.99 6.82
N ILE A 228 -16.06 0.91 5.51
CA ILE A 228 -17.08 0.58 4.49
C ILE A 228 -17.75 -0.76 4.82
N ASN A 229 -16.96 -1.79 5.10
CA ASN A 229 -17.47 -3.12 5.48
C ASN A 229 -18.43 -3.04 6.66
N GLN A 230 -18.03 -2.37 7.75
CA GLN A 230 -18.83 -2.25 8.97
C GLN A 230 -20.14 -1.50 8.72
N LEU A 231 -20.10 -0.37 8.00
CA LEU A 231 -21.31 0.42 7.69
C LEU A 231 -22.30 -0.35 6.81
N VAL A 232 -21.82 -1.07 5.79
CA VAL A 232 -22.68 -1.82 4.86
C VAL A 232 -23.25 -3.07 5.52
N SER A 233 -22.41 -3.79 6.26
CA SER A 233 -22.76 -5.08 6.86
C SER A 233 -23.66 -4.96 8.09
N GLY A 234 -23.52 -3.85 8.83
CA GLY A 234 -24.32 -3.50 10.01
C GLY A 234 -25.64 -2.80 9.68
N TYR A 235 -25.80 -2.23 8.48
CA TYR A 235 -27.05 -1.56 8.11
C TYR A 235 -28.24 -2.53 8.11
N GLY A 236 -29.29 -2.20 8.86
CA GLY A 236 -30.47 -3.04 9.07
C GLY A 236 -30.29 -4.19 10.08
N LYS A 237 -29.11 -4.32 10.69
CA LYS A 237 -28.81 -5.34 11.74
C LYS A 237 -28.40 -4.71 13.07
N ASP A 238 -27.56 -3.68 13.02
CA ASP A 238 -27.10 -2.90 14.17
C ASP A 238 -27.84 -1.56 14.20
N ASP A 239 -28.49 -1.25 15.32
CA ASP A 239 -29.35 -0.08 15.46
C ASP A 239 -28.56 1.24 15.33
N ASN A 240 -27.33 1.28 15.87
CA ASN A 240 -26.48 2.47 15.79
C ASN A 240 -26.02 2.74 14.35
N THR A 241 -25.52 1.72 13.66
CA THR A 241 -25.12 1.80 12.25
C THR A 241 -26.30 2.22 11.38
N THR A 242 -27.47 1.61 11.60
CA THR A 242 -28.71 1.95 10.88
C THR A 242 -29.11 3.41 11.12
N PHE A 243 -29.07 3.86 12.38
CA PHE A 243 -29.33 5.25 12.73
C PHE A 243 -28.37 6.21 12.01
N TYR A 244 -27.07 5.93 12.00
CA TYR A 244 -26.09 6.79 11.34
C TYR A 244 -26.27 6.83 9.82
N VAL A 245 -26.45 5.69 9.15
CA VAL A 245 -26.66 5.62 7.69
C VAL A 245 -27.94 6.37 7.27
N ASN A 246 -28.98 6.34 8.12
CA ASN A 246 -30.23 7.09 7.87
C ASN A 246 -30.07 8.60 8.05
N ASN A 247 -29.21 9.05 8.96
CA ASN A 247 -29.09 10.47 9.34
C ASN A 247 -27.87 11.20 8.73
N LEU A 248 -26.89 10.47 8.20
CA LEU A 248 -25.65 11.01 7.64
C LEU A 248 -25.43 10.53 6.19
N ASN A 249 -24.56 11.23 5.48
CA ASN A 249 -23.96 10.77 4.23
C ASN A 249 -22.47 10.55 4.47
N PHE A 250 -22.01 9.31 4.45
CA PHE A 250 -20.59 8.99 4.49
C PHE A 250 -20.02 9.04 3.08
N TYR A 251 -18.87 9.67 2.92
CA TYR A 251 -18.06 9.65 1.71
C TYR A 251 -16.69 9.11 2.08
N ILE A 252 -16.41 7.88 1.67
CA ILE A 252 -15.20 7.17 2.09
C ILE A 252 -14.33 6.91 0.85
N VAL A 253 -13.13 7.49 0.80
CA VAL A 253 -12.18 7.37 -0.31
C VAL A 253 -10.94 6.62 0.19
N PRO A 254 -10.87 5.28 0.01
CA PRO A 254 -9.81 4.51 0.65
C PRO A 254 -8.39 4.82 0.19
N CYS A 255 -8.22 5.27 -1.04
CA CYS A 255 -6.90 5.55 -1.61
C CYS A 255 -6.93 6.84 -2.42
N LEU A 256 -6.45 7.93 -1.82
CA LEU A 256 -6.30 9.22 -2.51
C LEU A 256 -5.11 9.25 -3.47
N ASN A 257 -4.10 8.42 -3.24
CA ASN A 257 -2.89 8.34 -4.07
C ASN A 257 -2.73 6.94 -4.69
N PRO A 258 -3.58 6.55 -5.66
CA PRO A 258 -3.53 5.21 -6.25
C PRO A 258 -2.26 4.94 -7.06
N ASP A 259 -1.60 5.98 -7.59
CA ASP A 259 -0.34 5.83 -8.31
C ASP A 259 0.80 5.48 -7.35
N GLY A 260 0.98 6.28 -6.31
CA GLY A 260 1.96 6.00 -5.27
C GLY A 260 1.69 4.68 -4.56
N TYR A 261 0.42 4.35 -4.27
CA TYR A 261 0.08 3.08 -3.65
C TYR A 261 0.58 1.89 -4.47
N GLU A 262 0.29 1.86 -5.77
CA GLU A 262 0.78 0.79 -6.65
C GLU A 262 2.31 0.82 -6.80
N TYR A 263 2.92 2.01 -6.82
CA TYR A 263 4.38 2.14 -6.82
C TYR A 263 5.00 1.48 -5.59
N THR A 264 4.49 1.75 -4.38
CA THR A 264 5.03 1.16 -3.14
C THR A 264 4.88 -0.36 -3.07
N ARG A 265 3.92 -0.92 -3.81
CA ARG A 265 3.68 -2.37 -3.91
C ARG A 265 4.55 -3.06 -4.97
N SER A 266 5.19 -2.30 -5.85
CA SER A 266 5.89 -2.84 -7.01
C SER A 266 7.21 -3.54 -6.66
N SER A 267 7.79 -3.25 -5.49
CA SER A 267 9.09 -3.76 -5.07
C SER A 267 9.18 -3.90 -3.54
N PRO A 268 9.92 -4.89 -3.02
CA PRO A 268 10.24 -5.00 -1.60
C PRO A 268 11.42 -4.10 -1.16
N GLN A 269 12.02 -3.34 -2.08
CA GLN A 269 13.13 -2.44 -1.76
C GLN A 269 12.68 -1.33 -0.81
N PRO A 270 13.41 -1.05 0.29
CA PRO A 270 12.99 -0.05 1.28
C PRO A 270 12.70 1.35 0.72
N LEU A 271 13.45 1.81 -0.27
CA LEU A 271 13.23 3.13 -0.90
C LEU A 271 11.94 3.21 -1.74
N VAL A 272 11.43 2.05 -2.17
CA VAL A 272 10.15 1.98 -2.89
C VAL A 272 9.00 1.79 -1.90
N ARG A 273 9.25 1.18 -0.75
CA ARG A 273 8.25 0.56 0.13
C ARG A 273 7.60 1.50 1.16
#